data_AF-A0A7X6TSJ9-F1
#
_entry.id   AF-A0A7X6TSJ9-F1
#
_cell.length_a   1.000
_cell.length_b   1.000
_cell.length_c   1.000
_cell.angle_alpha   90.00
_cell.angle_beta   90.00
_cell.angle_gamma   90.00
#
_symmetry.space_group_name_H-M   'P 1'
#
loop_
_entity.id
_entity.type
_entity.pdbx_description
1 polymer ?
#
loop_
_entity_poly.entity_id
_entity_poly.type
_entity_poly.pdbx_seq_one_letter_code
_entity_poly.pdbx_strand_id
1 'polypeptide(L)'
;MKSVLADLKRALMTGVSYMLPFIVGGGMLIALGTVLSQFGIDTSKALDLGYGIFGFIPHIVGAYVAFGLADRPGIAPGFAGGYVAAQIGAGFLGGILAGFIAGYVVNLLKKVPFHEYIYALKPMLLIPLVGIVVTALVMSFLGVPIAWLQTTLNAWLTDVSGTNAILLGAVIGAMMAFDMGGPLGKIALTFVVGAYAEGIYGPNAAAFPGIMTAPVSIAMAAMLFPNKFNSVEKKNAPATLVTGLFGISEGAIPYAMANPLRTIPAFMVGAAVGGGLMMGLNLETKMFSGLVALPFTDRWFAFALCIAAGIAVSIALLYILKKEPTPEEEDEISDILDLM
;
A
#
# COMPACT_ATOMS: atom_id res chain seq x y z
N MET A 1 24.70 5.25 -13.68
CA MET A 1 24.03 5.55 -12.39
C MET A 1 22.52 5.76 -12.55
N LYS A 2 22.04 6.55 -13.52
CA LYS A 2 20.59 6.73 -13.78
C LYS A 2 19.84 5.42 -14.13
N SER A 3 20.49 4.45 -14.78
CA SER A 3 19.87 3.14 -15.11
C SER A 3 19.67 2.25 -13.89
N VAL A 4 20.70 2.07 -13.06
CA VAL A 4 20.64 1.20 -11.87
C VAL A 4 19.56 1.65 -10.88
N LEU A 5 19.44 2.95 -10.64
CA LEU A 5 18.40 3.49 -9.76
C LEU A 5 16.99 3.25 -10.34
N ALA A 6 16.82 3.36 -11.66
CA ALA A 6 15.57 3.06 -12.33
C ALA A 6 15.21 1.57 -12.22
N ASP A 7 16.19 0.68 -12.35
CA ASP A 7 16.00 -0.77 -12.20
C ASP A 7 15.63 -1.15 -10.77
N LEU A 8 16.31 -0.59 -9.76
CA LEU A 8 15.99 -0.80 -8.35
C LEU A 8 14.59 -0.29 -8.01
N LYS A 9 14.23 0.91 -8.47
CA LYS A 9 12.88 1.47 -8.29
C LYS A 9 11.84 0.57 -8.95
N ARG A 10 12.06 0.15 -10.20
CA ARG A 10 11.15 -0.73 -10.93
C ARG A 10 10.96 -2.05 -10.18
N ALA A 11 12.05 -2.67 -9.74
CA ALA A 11 12.01 -3.93 -9.01
C ALA A 11 11.26 -3.82 -7.69
N LEU A 12 11.50 -2.75 -6.92
CA LEU A 12 10.74 -2.48 -5.70
C LEU A 12 9.25 -2.32 -6.00
N MET A 13 8.89 -1.52 -7.00
CA MET A 13 7.50 -1.29 -7.39
C MET A 13 6.81 -2.55 -7.91
N THR A 14 7.54 -3.44 -8.59
CA THR A 14 7.08 -4.78 -8.97
C THR A 14 6.81 -5.62 -7.72
N GLY A 15 7.75 -5.65 -6.77
CA GLY A 15 7.59 -6.31 -5.47
C GLY A 15 6.30 -5.90 -4.76
N VAL A 16 6.12 -4.58 -4.60
CA VAL A 16 4.93 -4.01 -3.95
C VAL A 16 3.65 -4.38 -4.70
N SER A 17 3.62 -4.21 -6.03
CA SER A 17 2.40 -4.41 -6.82
C SER A 17 1.95 -5.88 -6.82
N TYR A 18 2.88 -6.83 -6.86
CA TYR A 18 2.56 -8.26 -6.83
C TYR A 18 2.25 -8.78 -5.42
N MET A 19 2.61 -8.03 -4.38
CA MET A 19 2.22 -8.30 -2.99
C MET A 19 0.77 -7.85 -2.69
N LEU A 20 0.26 -6.83 -3.39
CA LEU A 20 -1.09 -6.28 -3.16
C LEU A 20 -2.21 -7.33 -3.14
N PRO A 21 -2.31 -8.27 -4.10
CA PRO A 21 -3.37 -9.27 -4.06
C PRO A 21 -3.34 -10.15 -2.81
N PHE A 22 -2.16 -10.43 -2.25
CA PHE A 22 -2.02 -11.18 -1.00
C PHE A 22 -2.51 -10.37 0.19
N ILE A 23 -2.17 -9.08 0.25
CA ILE A 23 -2.65 -8.17 1.31
C ILE A 23 -4.17 -8.06 1.27
N VAL A 24 -4.74 -7.88 0.08
CA VAL A 24 -6.20 -7.79 -0.09
C VAL A 24 -6.87 -9.09 0.34
N GLY A 25 -6.39 -10.25 -0.16
CA GLY A 25 -6.97 -11.55 0.19
C GLY A 25 -6.85 -11.87 1.69
N GLY A 26 -5.65 -11.74 2.26
CA GLY A 26 -5.40 -11.98 3.68
C GLY A 26 -6.14 -10.99 4.58
N GLY A 27 -6.15 -9.70 4.22
CA GLY A 27 -6.85 -8.66 4.95
C GLY A 27 -8.35 -8.83 4.95
N MET A 28 -8.93 -9.26 3.83
CA MET A 28 -10.36 -9.59 3.73
C MET A 28 -10.73 -10.83 4.54
N LEU A 29 -9.88 -11.86 4.60
CA LEU A 29 -10.09 -13.01 5.48
C LEU A 29 -10.06 -12.60 6.96
N ILE A 30 -9.13 -11.73 7.36
CA ILE A 30 -9.07 -11.21 8.73
C ILE A 30 -10.31 -10.39 9.04
N ALA A 31 -10.73 -9.51 8.13
CA ALA A 31 -11.90 -8.66 8.30
C ALA A 31 -13.18 -9.50 8.43
N LEU A 32 -13.48 -10.35 7.44
CA LEU A 32 -14.68 -11.19 7.45
C LEU A 32 -14.66 -12.20 8.59
N GLY A 33 -13.51 -12.80 8.90
CA GLY A 33 -13.35 -13.71 10.02
C GLY A 33 -13.69 -13.03 11.35
N THR A 34 -13.20 -11.79 11.53
CA THR A 34 -13.50 -10.98 12.72
C THR A 34 -14.99 -10.63 12.79
N VAL A 35 -15.58 -10.16 11.70
CA VAL A 35 -17.02 -9.85 11.61
C VAL A 35 -17.87 -11.07 11.99
N LEU A 36 -17.66 -12.20 11.33
CA LEU A 36 -18.47 -13.41 11.49
C LEU A 36 -18.31 -14.04 12.89
N SER A 37 -17.12 -13.91 13.50
CA SER A 37 -16.89 -14.37 14.88
C SER A 37 -17.81 -13.67 15.89
N GLN A 38 -18.16 -12.40 15.67
CA GLN A 38 -19.10 -11.67 16.53
C GLN A 38 -20.53 -12.23 16.47
N PHE A 39 -20.87 -12.96 15.39
CA PHE A 39 -22.13 -13.65 15.24
C PHE A 39 -22.08 -15.12 15.72
N GLY A 40 -21.02 -15.52 16.42
CA GLY A 40 -20.86 -16.87 16.97
C GLY A 40 -20.44 -17.93 15.95
N ILE A 41 -20.01 -17.53 14.76
CA ILE A 41 -19.47 -18.45 13.73
C ILE A 41 -17.99 -18.71 14.03
N ASP A 42 -17.58 -19.98 14.08
CA ASP A 42 -16.16 -20.32 14.19
C ASP A 42 -15.41 -19.95 12.90
N THR A 43 -14.57 -18.94 13.01
CA THR A 43 -13.75 -18.40 11.93
C THR A 43 -12.25 -18.57 12.16
N SER A 44 -11.85 -19.37 13.15
CA SER A 44 -10.44 -19.64 13.52
C SER A 44 -9.56 -19.92 12.29
N LYS A 45 -9.98 -20.85 11.43
CA LYS A 45 -9.25 -21.21 10.20
C LYS A 45 -9.11 -20.06 9.21
N ALA A 46 -10.12 -19.20 9.08
CA ALA A 46 -10.08 -18.04 8.19
C ALA A 46 -9.12 -16.97 8.71
N LEU A 47 -9.15 -16.73 10.03
CA LEU A 47 -8.22 -15.83 10.71
C LEU A 47 -6.79 -16.35 10.63
N ASP A 48 -6.55 -17.63 10.92
CA ASP A 48 -5.23 -18.27 10.84
C ASP A 48 -4.65 -18.18 9.42
N LEU A 49 -5.47 -18.44 8.40
CA LEU A 49 -5.05 -18.28 7.01
C LEU A 49 -4.72 -16.83 6.68
N GLY A 50 -5.56 -15.88 7.12
CA GLY A 50 -5.34 -14.46 6.92
C GLY A 50 -4.04 -13.96 7.53
N TYR A 51 -3.82 -14.24 8.82
CA TYR A 51 -2.57 -13.91 9.51
C TYR A 51 -1.37 -14.65 8.93
N GLY A 52 -1.55 -15.91 8.50
CA GLY A 52 -0.52 -16.68 7.81
C GLY A 52 -0.07 -16.02 6.51
N ILE A 53 -1.01 -15.51 5.69
CA ILE A 53 -0.69 -14.74 4.47
C ILE A 53 0.15 -13.51 4.81
N PHE A 54 -0.17 -12.78 5.88
CA PHE A 54 0.66 -11.65 6.33
C PHE A 54 2.05 -12.09 6.81
N GLY A 55 2.17 -13.25 7.45
CA GLY A 55 3.47 -13.83 7.82
C GLY A 55 4.36 -14.15 6.61
N PHE A 56 3.78 -14.40 5.44
CA PHE A 56 4.52 -14.62 4.19
C PHE A 56 4.97 -13.34 3.50
N ILE A 57 4.61 -12.15 3.99
CA ILE A 57 4.92 -10.87 3.34
C ILE A 57 6.43 -10.67 3.07
N PRO A 58 7.36 -10.95 4.01
CA PRO A 58 8.81 -10.91 3.72
C PRO A 58 9.24 -11.82 2.55
N HIS A 59 8.57 -12.96 2.38
CA HIS A 59 8.86 -13.95 1.35
C HIS A 59 8.33 -13.50 0.00
N ILE A 60 7.09 -13.02 -0.02
CA ILE A 60 6.39 -12.50 -1.21
C ILE A 60 7.15 -11.29 -1.76
N VAL A 61 7.48 -10.32 -0.91
CA VAL A 61 8.21 -9.12 -1.36
C VAL A 61 9.60 -9.50 -1.87
N GLY A 62 10.33 -10.39 -1.19
CA GLY A 62 11.64 -10.87 -1.65
C GLY A 62 11.56 -11.55 -3.01
N ALA A 63 10.58 -12.42 -3.21
CA ALA A 63 10.35 -13.11 -4.48
C ALA A 63 10.07 -12.14 -5.64
N TYR A 64 9.18 -11.18 -5.43
CA TYR A 64 8.74 -10.28 -6.50
C TYR A 64 9.66 -9.08 -6.75
N VAL A 65 10.43 -8.64 -5.75
CA VAL A 65 11.56 -7.73 -5.96
C VAL A 65 12.65 -8.41 -6.79
N ALA A 66 12.99 -9.67 -6.46
CA ALA A 66 13.94 -10.45 -7.26
C ALA A 66 13.44 -10.69 -8.69
N PHE A 67 12.15 -10.97 -8.85
CA PHE A 67 11.49 -11.07 -10.15
C PHE A 67 11.61 -9.78 -10.96
N GLY A 68 11.42 -8.62 -10.32
CA GLY A 68 11.56 -7.32 -10.99
C GLY A 68 12.97 -7.03 -11.53
N LEU A 69 14.01 -7.69 -10.98
CA LEU A 69 15.39 -7.58 -11.47
C LEU A 69 15.81 -8.72 -12.41
N ALA A 70 15.32 -9.94 -12.16
CA ALA A 70 15.87 -11.16 -12.75
C ALA A 70 14.80 -12.10 -13.34
N ASP A 71 13.58 -11.61 -13.56
CA ASP A 71 12.44 -12.37 -14.09
C ASP A 71 12.13 -13.64 -13.27
N ARG A 72 11.43 -14.60 -13.87
CA ARG A 72 10.98 -15.84 -13.24
C ARG A 72 12.08 -16.60 -12.46
N PRO A 73 13.34 -16.70 -12.95
CA PRO A 73 14.39 -17.38 -12.21
C PRO A 73 14.76 -16.73 -10.86
N GLY A 74 14.43 -15.45 -10.66
CA GLY A 74 14.64 -14.73 -9.40
C GLY A 74 13.70 -15.13 -8.26
N ILE A 75 12.52 -15.67 -8.60
CA ILE A 75 11.42 -15.87 -7.65
C ILE A 75 11.84 -16.79 -6.48
N ALA A 76 12.35 -17.99 -6.77
CA ALA A 76 12.67 -18.97 -5.73
C ALA A 76 13.84 -18.51 -4.82
N PRO A 77 14.96 -17.99 -5.36
CA PRO A 77 16.00 -17.37 -4.54
C PRO A 77 15.50 -16.21 -3.67
N GLY A 78 14.68 -15.32 -4.23
CA GLY A 78 14.12 -14.18 -3.50
C GLY A 78 13.17 -14.61 -2.38
N PHE A 79 12.30 -15.61 -2.66
CA PHE A 79 11.39 -16.18 -1.67
C PHE A 79 12.17 -16.82 -0.51
N ALA A 80 13.19 -17.62 -0.81
CA ALA A 80 14.03 -18.26 0.21
C ALA A 80 14.84 -17.23 1.01
N GLY A 81 15.34 -16.18 0.38
CA GLY A 81 15.99 -15.07 1.09
C GLY A 81 15.02 -14.34 2.02
N GLY A 82 13.78 -14.13 1.59
CA GLY A 82 12.71 -13.56 2.42
C GLY A 82 12.31 -14.47 3.58
N TYR A 83 12.36 -15.79 3.40
CA TYR A 83 12.23 -16.75 4.50
C TYR A 83 13.33 -16.56 5.54
N VAL A 84 14.59 -16.49 5.11
CA VAL A 84 15.72 -16.22 6.02
C VAL A 84 15.53 -14.88 6.73
N ALA A 85 15.10 -13.83 6.02
CA ALA A 85 14.81 -12.52 6.62
C ALA A 85 13.78 -12.60 7.76
N ALA A 86 12.71 -13.37 7.57
CA ALA A 86 11.71 -13.58 8.61
C ALA A 86 12.29 -14.35 9.81
N GLN A 87 13.09 -15.39 9.57
CA GLN A 87 13.67 -16.21 10.65
C GLN A 87 14.67 -15.46 11.53
N ILE A 88 15.45 -14.54 10.95
CA ILE A 88 16.45 -13.76 11.69
C ILE A 88 15.90 -12.47 12.29
N GLY A 89 14.59 -12.20 12.16
CA GLY A 89 13.96 -10.98 12.67
C GLY A 89 14.24 -9.71 11.84
N ALA A 90 14.72 -9.86 10.60
CA ALA A 90 14.86 -8.74 9.66
C ALA A 90 13.53 -8.32 9.02
N GLY A 91 12.50 -9.17 9.14
CA GLY A 91 11.12 -8.84 8.82
C GLY A 91 10.92 -8.36 7.39
N PHE A 92 10.00 -7.42 7.21
CA PHE A 92 9.67 -6.84 5.91
C PHE A 92 10.87 -6.18 5.20
N LEU A 93 11.66 -5.38 5.93
CA LEU A 93 12.85 -4.71 5.38
C LEU A 93 13.89 -5.71 4.89
N GLY A 94 14.10 -6.78 5.65
CA GLY A 94 14.97 -7.89 5.26
C GLY A 94 14.47 -8.61 4.01
N GLY A 95 13.15 -8.75 3.85
CA GLY A 95 12.53 -9.32 2.64
C GLY A 95 12.85 -8.49 1.39
N ILE A 96 12.75 -7.17 1.45
CA ILE A 96 13.14 -6.28 0.34
C ILE A 96 14.62 -6.46 0.00
N LEU A 97 15.49 -6.42 1.02
CA LEU A 97 16.94 -6.59 0.82
C LEU A 97 17.26 -7.94 0.19
N ALA A 98 16.64 -9.01 0.69
CA ALA A 98 16.78 -10.36 0.16
C ALA A 98 16.39 -10.44 -1.32
N GLY A 99 15.31 -9.76 -1.71
CA GLY A 99 14.89 -9.68 -3.11
C GLY A 99 15.91 -9.00 -4.01
N PHE A 100 16.50 -7.88 -3.56
CA PHE A 100 17.59 -7.24 -4.33
C PHE A 100 18.81 -8.15 -4.46
N ILE A 101 19.27 -8.76 -3.35
CA ILE A 101 20.40 -9.70 -3.35
C ILE A 101 20.13 -10.85 -4.33
N ALA A 102 18.98 -11.51 -4.21
CA ALA A 102 18.58 -12.60 -5.09
C ALA A 102 18.56 -12.18 -6.56
N GLY A 103 17.98 -11.02 -6.87
CA GLY A 103 17.94 -10.50 -8.23
C GLY A 103 19.33 -10.32 -8.84
N TYR A 104 20.27 -9.72 -8.10
CA TYR A 104 21.65 -9.56 -8.56
C TYR A 104 22.38 -10.91 -8.69
N VAL A 105 22.26 -11.79 -7.69
CA VAL A 105 22.86 -13.13 -7.70
C VAL A 105 22.39 -13.91 -8.92
N VAL A 106 21.08 -13.94 -9.18
CA VAL A 106 20.52 -14.66 -10.34
C VAL A 106 20.99 -14.06 -11.66
N ASN A 107 21.06 -12.74 -11.77
CA ASN A 107 21.58 -12.08 -12.98
C ASN A 107 23.08 -12.40 -13.21
N LEU A 108 23.87 -12.62 -12.17
CA LEU A 108 25.25 -13.11 -12.31
C LEU A 108 25.26 -14.57 -12.76
N LEU A 109 24.43 -15.44 -12.18
CA LEU A 109 24.33 -16.85 -12.58
C LEU A 109 23.86 -17.01 -14.03
N LYS A 110 22.98 -16.13 -14.52
CA LYS A 110 22.57 -16.08 -15.93
C LYS A 110 23.74 -15.83 -16.89
N LYS A 111 24.81 -15.17 -16.45
CA LYS A 111 25.99 -14.89 -17.29
C LYS A 111 27.00 -16.04 -17.36
N VAL A 112 26.88 -17.04 -16.48
CA VAL A 112 27.79 -18.20 -16.48
C VAL A 112 27.60 -19.00 -17.77
N PRO A 113 28.65 -19.24 -18.57
CA PRO A 113 28.54 -19.98 -19.82
C PRO A 113 28.18 -21.45 -19.56
N PHE A 114 27.31 -22.01 -20.39
CA PHE A 114 26.89 -23.41 -20.33
C PHE A 114 27.00 -24.02 -21.72
N HIS A 115 27.48 -25.27 -21.80
CA HIS A 115 27.49 -26.00 -23.06
C HIS A 115 26.05 -26.32 -23.49
N GLU A 116 25.79 -26.33 -24.81
CA GLU A 116 24.46 -26.55 -25.39
C GLU A 116 23.72 -27.79 -24.85
N TYR A 117 24.43 -28.90 -24.64
CA TYR A 117 23.88 -30.17 -24.14
C TYR A 117 23.33 -30.11 -22.70
N ILE A 118 23.80 -29.15 -21.90
CA ILE A 118 23.40 -29.00 -20.50
C ILE A 118 22.69 -27.67 -20.24
N TYR A 119 22.39 -26.90 -21.28
CA TYR A 119 21.77 -25.58 -21.13
C TYR A 119 20.43 -25.65 -20.37
N ALA A 120 19.65 -26.72 -20.55
CA ALA A 120 18.40 -26.94 -19.83
C ALA A 120 18.60 -27.03 -18.30
N LEU A 121 19.75 -27.53 -17.81
CA LEU A 121 20.04 -27.63 -16.38
C LEU A 121 20.24 -26.26 -15.72
N LYS A 122 20.60 -25.24 -16.50
CA LYS A 122 20.91 -23.91 -15.97
C LYS A 122 19.70 -23.24 -15.32
N PRO A 123 18.56 -23.01 -16.01
CA PRO A 123 17.38 -22.42 -15.38
C PRO A 123 16.62 -23.39 -14.46
N MET A 124 16.71 -24.70 -14.70
CA MET A 124 15.94 -25.69 -13.94
C MET A 124 16.59 -26.09 -12.62
N LEU A 125 17.93 -26.12 -12.55
CA LEU A 125 18.66 -26.64 -11.40
C LEU A 125 19.69 -25.64 -10.86
N LEU A 126 20.62 -25.17 -11.70
CA LEU A 126 21.75 -24.38 -11.21
C LEU A 126 21.30 -23.03 -10.63
N ILE A 127 20.48 -22.28 -11.37
CA ILE A 127 19.99 -20.97 -10.90
C ILE A 127 19.19 -21.10 -9.60
N PRO A 128 18.15 -21.96 -9.49
CA PRO A 128 17.41 -22.06 -8.24
C PRO A 128 18.28 -22.58 -7.09
N LEU A 129 19.11 -23.61 -7.30
CA LEU A 129 19.94 -24.17 -6.23
C LEU A 129 20.99 -23.17 -5.72
N VAL A 130 21.84 -22.67 -6.63
CA VAL A 130 22.93 -21.76 -6.26
C VAL A 130 22.38 -20.41 -5.84
N GLY A 131 21.32 -19.92 -6.52
CA GLY A 131 20.65 -18.68 -6.16
C GLY A 131 20.09 -18.70 -4.75
N ILE A 132 19.39 -19.78 -4.36
CA ILE A 132 18.86 -19.94 -3.00
C ILE A 132 20.01 -19.97 -1.98
N VAL A 133 21.01 -20.84 -2.19
CA VAL A 133 22.12 -21.01 -1.24
C VAL A 133 22.88 -19.70 -1.05
N VAL A 134 23.26 -19.03 -2.14
CA VAL A 134 24.02 -17.79 -2.07
C VAL A 134 23.19 -16.67 -1.45
N THR A 135 21.90 -16.52 -1.83
CA THR A 135 21.04 -15.50 -1.23
C THR A 135 20.87 -15.72 0.27
N ALA A 136 20.61 -16.95 0.70
CA ALA A 136 20.46 -17.31 2.11
C ALA A 136 21.75 -17.05 2.90
N LEU A 137 22.91 -17.43 2.35
CA LEU A 137 24.21 -17.17 2.98
C LEU A 137 24.50 -15.68 3.08
N VAL A 138 24.24 -14.89 2.04
CA VAL A 138 24.46 -13.45 2.10
C VAL A 138 23.51 -12.81 3.12
N MET A 139 22.26 -13.26 3.19
CA MET A 139 21.28 -12.79 4.18
C MET A 139 21.64 -13.16 5.61
N SER A 140 22.34 -14.27 5.88
CA SER A 140 22.76 -14.59 7.25
C SER A 140 23.80 -13.61 7.79
N PHE A 141 24.59 -12.96 6.92
CA PHE A 141 25.53 -11.91 7.31
C PHE A 141 24.90 -10.52 7.26
N LEU A 142 24.30 -10.15 6.11
CA LEU A 142 23.76 -8.80 5.89
C LEU A 142 22.41 -8.57 6.58
N GLY A 143 21.69 -9.64 6.89
CA GLY A 143 20.39 -9.55 7.55
C GLY A 143 20.47 -9.20 9.03
N VAL A 144 21.61 -9.42 9.70
CA VAL A 144 21.78 -9.07 11.13
C VAL A 144 21.70 -7.55 11.36
N PRO A 145 22.43 -6.69 10.61
CA PRO A 145 22.24 -5.24 10.67
C PRO A 145 20.79 -4.81 10.37
N ILE A 146 20.12 -5.49 9.44
CA ILE A 146 18.73 -5.17 9.10
C ILE A 146 17.76 -5.58 10.21
N ALA A 147 17.98 -6.72 10.88
CA ALA A 147 17.21 -7.13 12.05
C ALA A 147 17.34 -6.11 13.20
N TRP A 148 18.55 -5.57 13.40
CA TRP A 148 18.73 -4.47 14.35
C TRP A 148 17.95 -3.21 13.95
N LEU A 149 18.00 -2.83 12.67
CA LEU A 149 17.20 -1.70 12.16
C LEU A 149 15.70 -1.95 12.31
N GLN A 150 15.23 -3.16 11.99
CA GLN A 150 13.83 -3.56 12.10
C GLN A 150 13.35 -3.47 13.55
N THR A 151 14.13 -4.02 14.49
CA THR A 151 13.82 -3.95 15.93
C THR A 151 13.77 -2.51 16.42
N THR A 152 14.72 -1.67 15.99
CA THR A 152 14.77 -0.25 16.35
C THR A 152 13.57 0.52 15.79
N LEU A 153 13.20 0.24 14.54
CA LEU A 153 12.03 0.84 13.89
C LEU A 153 10.73 0.42 14.61
N ASN A 154 10.58 -0.86 14.92
CA ASN A 154 9.41 -1.38 15.63
C ASN A 154 9.27 -0.78 17.03
N ALA A 155 10.38 -0.63 17.77
CA ALA A 155 10.40 0.06 19.06
C ALA A 155 9.97 1.52 18.91
N TRP A 156 10.54 2.25 17.94
CA TRP A 156 10.17 3.63 17.67
C TRP A 156 8.69 3.80 17.31
N LEU A 157 8.14 2.90 16.49
CA LEU A 157 6.74 2.95 16.09
C LEU A 157 5.79 2.62 17.24
N THR A 158 6.15 1.68 18.11
CA THR A 158 5.35 1.33 19.29
C THR A 158 5.35 2.44 20.33
N ASP A 159 6.48 3.14 20.49
CA ASP A 159 6.64 4.23 21.45
C ASP A 159 6.16 5.60 20.91
N VAL A 160 5.76 5.66 19.63
CA VAL A 160 5.34 6.92 19.00
C VAL A 160 4.05 7.42 19.65
N SER A 161 4.10 8.61 20.24
CA SER A 161 2.97 9.18 20.97
C SER A 161 2.91 10.70 20.84
N GLY A 162 1.79 11.29 21.27
CA GLY A 162 1.57 12.74 21.25
C GLY A 162 1.72 13.35 19.85
N THR A 163 2.46 14.44 19.75
CA THR A 163 2.66 15.17 18.49
C THR A 163 3.33 14.33 17.40
N ASN A 164 4.25 13.44 17.76
CA ASN A 164 4.96 12.60 16.78
C ASN A 164 4.02 11.59 16.12
N ALA A 165 3.09 11.01 16.89
CA ALA A 165 2.07 10.11 16.37
C ALA A 165 1.16 10.86 15.39
N ILE A 166 0.71 12.07 15.75
CA ILE A 166 -0.13 12.91 14.89
C ILE A 166 0.59 13.23 13.57
N LEU A 167 1.86 13.65 13.63
CA LEU A 167 2.66 13.96 12.44
C LEU A 167 2.85 12.74 11.55
N LEU A 168 3.17 11.58 12.15
CA LEU A 168 3.32 10.33 11.40
C LEU A 168 2.02 9.95 10.68
N GLY A 169 0.89 9.99 11.40
CA GLY A 169 -0.42 9.71 10.80
C GLY A 169 -0.79 10.69 9.69
N ALA A 170 -0.46 11.97 9.87
CA ALA A 170 -0.70 13.01 8.87
C ALA A 170 0.10 12.77 7.59
N VAL A 171 1.37 12.38 7.71
CA VAL A 171 2.23 12.05 6.57
C VAL A 171 1.70 10.82 5.83
N ILE A 172 1.34 9.76 6.57
CA ILE A 172 0.78 8.52 5.97
C ILE A 172 -0.48 8.85 5.17
N GLY A 173 -1.45 9.54 5.79
CA GLY A 173 -2.70 9.91 5.14
C GLY A 173 -2.47 10.78 3.90
N ALA A 174 -1.62 11.81 3.99
CA ALA A 174 -1.31 12.69 2.87
C ALA A 174 -0.65 11.95 1.69
N MET A 175 0.33 11.09 1.97
CA MET A 175 1.02 10.33 0.93
C MET A 175 0.09 9.36 0.21
N MET A 176 -0.83 8.74 0.93
CA MET A 176 -1.82 7.82 0.33
C MET A 176 -2.84 8.53 -0.55
N ALA A 177 -3.22 9.76 -0.19
CA ALA A 177 -4.18 10.55 -0.97
C ALA A 177 -3.56 11.31 -2.16
N PHE A 178 -2.23 11.34 -2.28
CA PHE A 178 -1.53 12.17 -3.28
C PHE A 178 -1.81 11.75 -4.72
N ASP A 179 -1.69 10.46 -5.03
CA ASP A 179 -1.78 9.91 -6.38
C ASP A 179 -2.78 8.75 -6.51
N MET A 180 -3.71 8.63 -5.55
CA MET A 180 -4.86 7.70 -5.60
C MET A 180 -4.46 6.26 -5.97
N GLY A 181 -3.39 5.74 -5.33
CA GLY A 181 -2.85 4.41 -5.61
C GLY A 181 -1.62 4.38 -6.53
N GLY A 182 -1.09 5.56 -6.88
CA GLY A 182 0.15 5.71 -7.62
C GLY A 182 1.42 5.39 -6.78
N PRO A 183 2.61 5.76 -7.29
CA PRO A 183 3.88 5.43 -6.67
C PRO A 183 4.05 5.94 -5.23
N LEU A 184 3.63 7.17 -4.89
CA LEU A 184 3.76 7.70 -3.53
C LEU A 184 2.79 7.00 -2.57
N GLY A 185 1.55 6.77 -2.99
CA GLY A 185 0.59 6.00 -2.20
C GLY A 185 1.07 4.57 -1.96
N LYS A 186 1.69 3.93 -2.96
CA LYS A 186 2.32 2.61 -2.82
C LYS A 186 3.49 2.61 -1.85
N ILE A 187 4.31 3.65 -1.80
CA ILE A 187 5.40 3.77 -0.81
C ILE A 187 4.82 3.84 0.60
N ALA A 188 3.80 4.67 0.83
CA ALA A 188 3.13 4.75 2.13
C ALA A 188 2.49 3.41 2.53
N LEU A 189 1.79 2.76 1.59
CA LEU A 189 1.20 1.43 1.82
C LEU A 189 2.27 0.37 2.13
N THR A 190 3.43 0.45 1.49
CA THR A 190 4.57 -0.45 1.76
C THR A 190 5.05 -0.32 3.19
N PHE A 191 5.14 0.91 3.70
CA PHE A 191 5.47 1.16 5.10
C PHE A 191 4.37 0.63 6.05
N VAL A 192 3.10 0.90 5.73
CA VAL A 192 1.94 0.42 6.51
C VAL A 192 1.91 -1.11 6.61
N VAL A 193 2.09 -1.80 5.49
CA VAL A 193 2.12 -3.27 5.44
C VAL A 193 3.35 -3.81 6.16
N GLY A 194 4.49 -3.14 6.05
CA GLY A 194 5.69 -3.48 6.81
C GLY A 194 5.45 -3.43 8.31
N ALA A 195 4.86 -2.35 8.82
CA ALA A 195 4.49 -2.23 10.23
C ALA A 195 3.42 -3.28 10.64
N TYR A 196 2.44 -3.52 9.77
CA TYR A 196 1.39 -4.51 10.01
C TYR A 196 1.94 -5.92 10.16
N ALA A 197 2.90 -6.32 9.30
CA ALA A 197 3.53 -7.64 9.36
C ALA A 197 4.27 -7.88 10.69
N GLU A 198 4.64 -6.81 11.40
CA GLU A 198 5.27 -6.83 12.72
C GLU A 198 4.26 -6.67 13.87
N GLY A 199 2.95 -6.63 13.55
CA GLY A 199 1.87 -6.49 14.53
C GLY A 199 1.60 -5.05 14.99
N ILE A 200 2.14 -4.04 14.29
CA ILE A 200 1.93 -2.63 14.61
C ILE A 200 0.82 -2.07 13.72
N TYR A 201 -0.37 -1.89 14.29
CA TYR A 201 -1.60 -1.61 13.52
C TYR A 201 -1.99 -0.14 13.44
N GLY A 202 -1.37 0.75 14.22
CA GLY A 202 -1.62 2.20 14.18
C GLY A 202 -1.42 2.83 12.79
N PRO A 203 -0.29 2.58 12.11
CA PRO A 203 -0.07 3.05 10.74
C PRO A 203 -1.17 2.60 9.77
N ASN A 204 -1.71 1.39 9.96
CA ASN A 204 -2.81 0.88 9.15
C ASN A 204 -4.12 1.63 9.41
N ALA A 205 -4.39 2.09 10.64
CA ALA A 205 -5.52 2.98 10.88
C ALA A 205 -5.36 4.29 10.09
N ALA A 206 -4.19 4.94 10.20
CA ALA A 206 -3.91 6.21 9.52
C ALA A 206 -4.02 6.16 7.98
N ALA A 207 -3.93 4.96 7.39
CA ALA A 207 -4.10 4.73 5.97
C ALA A 207 -5.54 4.92 5.47
N PHE A 208 -6.55 4.70 6.31
CA PHE A 208 -7.97 4.72 5.92
C PHE A 208 -8.43 6.10 5.41
N PRO A 209 -8.12 7.22 6.11
CA PRO A 209 -8.35 8.54 5.58
C PRO A 209 -7.66 8.77 4.23
N GLY A 210 -6.47 8.19 4.03
CA GLY A 210 -5.73 8.27 2.77
C GLY A 210 -6.49 7.70 1.56
N ILE A 211 -7.10 6.53 1.73
CA ILE A 211 -7.82 5.85 0.63
C ILE A 211 -9.25 6.38 0.43
N MET A 212 -9.91 6.86 1.49
CA MET A 212 -11.32 7.27 1.43
C MET A 212 -11.50 8.77 1.15
N THR A 213 -10.61 9.62 1.64
CA THR A 213 -10.83 11.08 1.61
C THR A 213 -10.97 11.60 0.19
N ALA A 214 -10.07 11.21 -0.73
CA ALA A 214 -10.09 11.71 -2.10
C ALA A 214 -11.44 11.44 -2.83
N PRO A 215 -11.88 10.18 -3.03
CA PRO A 215 -13.12 9.89 -3.75
C PRO A 215 -14.37 10.35 -3.01
N VAL A 216 -14.43 10.21 -1.68
CA VAL A 216 -15.64 10.59 -0.93
C VAL A 216 -15.81 12.11 -0.89
N SER A 217 -14.73 12.86 -0.61
CA SER A 217 -14.82 14.33 -0.53
C SER A 217 -15.12 14.98 -1.88
N ILE A 218 -14.52 14.50 -2.98
CA ILE A 218 -14.77 15.09 -4.31
C ILE A 218 -16.19 14.80 -4.80
N ALA A 219 -16.71 13.59 -4.54
CA ALA A 219 -18.07 13.24 -4.89
C ALA A 219 -19.10 14.03 -4.07
N MET A 220 -18.90 14.14 -2.76
CA MET A 220 -19.76 14.94 -1.90
C MET A 220 -19.69 16.43 -2.27
N ALA A 221 -18.50 16.95 -2.58
CA ALA A 221 -18.32 18.30 -3.08
C ALA A 221 -19.13 18.56 -4.36
N ALA A 222 -19.11 17.63 -5.33
CA ALA A 222 -19.88 17.72 -6.55
C ALA A 222 -21.41 17.75 -6.32
N MET A 223 -21.88 17.05 -5.28
CA MET A 223 -23.29 17.04 -4.89
C MET A 223 -23.71 18.29 -4.09
N LEU A 224 -22.82 18.80 -3.22
CA LEU A 224 -23.11 19.93 -2.33
C LEU A 224 -23.00 21.30 -3.03
N PHE A 225 -22.05 21.45 -3.93
CA PHE A 225 -21.82 22.69 -4.67
C PHE A 225 -21.66 22.42 -6.18
N PRO A 226 -22.74 21.95 -6.84
CA PRO A 226 -22.71 21.47 -8.22
C PRO A 226 -22.22 22.53 -9.22
N ASN A 227 -22.41 23.82 -8.94
CA ASN A 227 -21.99 24.89 -9.85
C ASN A 227 -20.47 24.93 -10.09
N LYS A 228 -19.66 24.34 -9.20
CA LYS A 228 -18.20 24.25 -9.36
C LYS A 228 -17.74 23.01 -10.13
N PHE A 229 -18.65 22.21 -10.68
CA PHE A 229 -18.36 20.96 -11.36
C PHE A 229 -19.03 20.92 -12.73
N ASN A 230 -18.36 20.27 -13.69
CA ASN A 230 -18.94 20.11 -15.04
C ASN A 230 -19.97 18.98 -15.07
N SER A 231 -20.67 18.84 -16.19
CA SER A 231 -21.75 17.86 -16.39
C SER A 231 -21.28 16.40 -16.21
N VAL A 232 -20.06 16.08 -16.61
CA VAL A 232 -19.47 14.74 -16.51
C VAL A 232 -19.11 14.38 -15.07
N GLU A 233 -18.44 15.30 -14.37
CA GLU A 233 -18.09 15.18 -12.97
C GLU A 233 -19.35 15.00 -12.09
N LYS A 234 -20.41 15.75 -12.37
CA LYS A 234 -21.71 15.61 -11.67
C LYS A 234 -22.31 14.22 -11.87
N LYS A 235 -22.30 13.72 -13.11
CA LYS A 235 -22.86 12.42 -13.46
C LYS A 235 -22.11 11.26 -12.78
N ASN A 236 -20.79 11.38 -12.68
CA ASN A 236 -19.94 10.33 -12.10
C ASN A 236 -19.87 10.38 -10.56
N ALA A 237 -20.25 11.49 -9.93
CA ALA A 237 -20.14 11.68 -8.48
C ALA A 237 -20.78 10.55 -7.64
N PRO A 238 -22.00 10.04 -7.93
CA PRO A 238 -22.58 8.93 -7.18
C PRO A 238 -21.72 7.65 -7.23
N ALA A 239 -21.17 7.31 -8.39
CA ALA A 239 -20.33 6.13 -8.55
C ALA A 239 -18.97 6.30 -7.83
N THR A 240 -18.38 7.49 -7.91
CA THR A 240 -17.16 7.86 -7.17
C THR A 240 -17.38 7.80 -5.66
N LEU A 241 -18.54 8.24 -5.17
CA LEU A 241 -18.89 8.14 -3.74
C LEU A 241 -18.91 6.69 -3.28
N VAL A 242 -19.63 5.83 -4.01
CA VAL A 242 -19.77 4.40 -3.66
C VAL A 242 -18.40 3.73 -3.61
N THR A 243 -17.60 3.87 -4.67
CA THR A 243 -16.25 3.27 -4.73
C THR A 243 -15.34 3.80 -3.62
N GLY A 244 -15.41 5.10 -3.32
CA GLY A 244 -14.68 5.70 -2.21
C GLY A 244 -15.06 5.15 -0.83
N LEU A 245 -16.34 4.83 -0.61
CA LEU A 245 -16.78 4.18 0.62
C LEU A 245 -16.19 2.77 0.78
N PHE A 246 -15.84 2.09 -0.31
CA PHE A 246 -15.12 0.80 -0.27
C PHE A 246 -13.59 0.95 -0.21
N GLY A 247 -13.07 2.18 -0.13
CA GLY A 247 -11.63 2.43 -0.08
C GLY A 247 -10.95 2.33 -1.44
N ILE A 248 -11.70 2.42 -2.53
CA ILE A 248 -11.17 2.47 -3.91
C ILE A 248 -10.97 3.94 -4.26
N SER A 249 -9.71 4.39 -4.23
CA SER A 249 -9.33 5.81 -4.44
C SER A 249 -9.35 6.25 -5.91
N GLU A 250 -9.32 5.30 -6.83
CA GLU A 250 -9.21 5.49 -8.27
C GLU A 250 -10.39 6.25 -8.87
N GLY A 251 -11.56 6.18 -8.23
CA GLY A 251 -12.73 6.97 -8.61
C GLY A 251 -12.49 8.49 -8.60
N ALA A 252 -11.45 8.97 -7.90
CA ALA A 252 -11.07 10.38 -7.85
C ALA A 252 -10.09 10.79 -8.97
N ILE A 253 -9.48 9.84 -9.69
CA ILE A 253 -8.47 10.13 -10.73
C ILE A 253 -9.02 11.08 -11.81
N PRO A 254 -10.22 10.88 -12.38
CA PRO A 254 -10.72 11.78 -13.43
C PRO A 254 -10.84 13.25 -12.97
N TYR A 255 -11.27 13.47 -11.72
CA TYR A 255 -11.38 14.81 -11.13
C TYR A 255 -10.00 15.43 -10.85
N ALA A 256 -9.05 14.61 -10.41
CA ALA A 256 -7.68 15.03 -10.16
C ALA A 256 -6.96 15.39 -11.47
N MET A 257 -7.20 14.65 -12.55
CA MET A 257 -6.66 14.95 -13.87
C MET A 257 -7.24 16.26 -14.43
N ALA A 258 -8.54 16.51 -14.22
CA ALA A 258 -9.17 17.74 -14.64
C ALA A 258 -8.60 18.99 -13.94
N ASN A 259 -8.34 18.91 -12.62
CA ASN A 259 -7.92 20.07 -11.83
C ASN A 259 -6.92 19.70 -10.72
N PRO A 260 -5.68 19.27 -11.05
CA PRO A 260 -4.76 18.65 -10.10
C PRO A 260 -4.30 19.59 -8.99
N LEU A 261 -3.98 20.83 -9.33
CA LEU A 261 -3.47 21.84 -8.39
C LEU A 261 -4.49 22.26 -7.32
N ARG A 262 -5.78 21.97 -7.53
CA ARG A 262 -6.86 22.35 -6.62
C ARG A 262 -7.41 21.15 -5.84
N THR A 263 -7.42 19.98 -6.46
CA THR A 263 -7.99 18.75 -5.89
C THR A 263 -6.99 17.99 -5.03
N ILE A 264 -5.78 17.70 -5.56
CA ILE A 264 -4.78 16.91 -4.86
C ILE A 264 -4.38 17.53 -3.51
N PRO A 265 -4.08 18.86 -3.41
CA PRO A 265 -3.77 19.45 -2.11
C PRO A 265 -4.93 19.36 -1.12
N ALA A 266 -6.18 19.49 -1.58
CA ALA A 266 -7.35 19.35 -0.71
C ALA A 266 -7.47 17.91 -0.16
N PHE A 267 -7.25 16.91 -1.03
CA PHE A 267 -7.26 15.50 -0.64
C PHE A 267 -6.16 15.19 0.38
N MET A 268 -4.94 15.66 0.11
CA MET A 268 -3.80 15.45 1.00
C MET A 268 -4.03 16.06 2.38
N VAL A 269 -4.51 17.31 2.46
CA VAL A 269 -4.73 17.98 3.73
C VAL A 269 -5.87 17.32 4.51
N GLY A 270 -6.96 16.96 3.85
CA GLY A 270 -8.04 16.22 4.51
C GLY A 270 -7.58 14.86 5.04
N ALA A 271 -6.86 14.09 4.21
CA ALA A 271 -6.32 12.80 4.61
C ALA A 271 -5.28 12.92 5.73
N ALA A 272 -4.46 13.98 5.71
CA ALA A 272 -3.51 14.29 6.78
C ALA A 272 -4.21 14.55 8.11
N VAL A 273 -5.30 15.33 8.11
CA VAL A 273 -6.09 15.57 9.31
C VAL A 273 -6.67 14.27 9.84
N GLY A 274 -7.32 13.47 8.99
CA GLY A 274 -7.90 12.20 9.42
C GLY A 274 -6.85 11.23 9.95
N GLY A 275 -5.75 11.04 9.23
CA GLY A 275 -4.67 10.12 9.61
C GLY A 275 -3.95 10.55 10.89
N GLY A 276 -3.70 11.87 11.04
CA GLY A 276 -3.11 12.43 12.24
C GLY A 276 -4.00 12.31 13.47
N LEU A 277 -5.32 12.52 13.32
CA LEU A 277 -6.29 12.29 14.40
C LEU A 277 -6.31 10.82 14.84
N MET A 278 -6.26 9.88 13.89
CA MET A 278 -6.26 8.44 14.22
C MET A 278 -5.05 8.05 15.06
N MET A 279 -3.85 8.45 14.64
CA MET A 279 -2.63 8.16 15.41
C MET A 279 -2.60 8.93 16.74
N GLY A 280 -3.10 10.17 16.78
CA GLY A 280 -3.18 10.97 18.01
C GLY A 280 -4.12 10.37 19.06
N LEU A 281 -5.15 9.63 18.64
CA LEU A 281 -6.09 8.92 19.51
C LEU A 281 -5.68 7.46 19.79
N ASN A 282 -4.50 7.05 19.31
CA ASN A 282 -4.00 5.68 19.36
C ASN A 282 -5.00 4.67 18.77
N LEU A 283 -5.67 5.01 17.67
CA LEU A 283 -6.58 4.10 16.98
C LEU A 283 -5.76 3.07 16.18
N GLU A 284 -6.21 1.83 16.24
CA GLU A 284 -5.59 0.70 15.56
C GLU A 284 -6.64 -0.12 14.82
N THR A 285 -6.25 -0.75 13.71
CA THR A 285 -7.13 -1.69 13.02
C THR A 285 -6.34 -2.81 12.36
N LYS A 286 -6.81 -4.04 12.57
CA LYS A 286 -6.29 -5.23 11.89
C LYS A 286 -6.92 -5.43 10.51
N MET A 287 -7.90 -4.61 10.13
CA MET A 287 -8.61 -4.77 8.87
C MET A 287 -7.99 -3.93 7.76
N PHE A 288 -7.98 -4.48 6.54
CA PHE A 288 -7.64 -3.78 5.30
C PHE A 288 -8.91 -3.68 4.45
N SER A 289 -9.70 -2.61 4.60
CA SER A 289 -10.96 -2.41 3.87
C SER A 289 -11.40 -0.93 3.98
N GLY A 290 -12.47 -0.54 3.28
CA GLY A 290 -13.14 0.75 3.46
C GLY A 290 -14.15 0.74 4.61
N LEU A 291 -15.28 1.45 4.40
CA LEU A 291 -16.36 1.63 5.38
C LEU A 291 -16.94 0.31 5.92
N VAL A 292 -16.91 -0.77 5.12
CA VAL A 292 -17.47 -2.08 5.49
C VAL A 292 -16.80 -2.66 6.74
N ALA A 293 -15.50 -2.42 6.93
CA ALA A 293 -14.78 -2.89 8.10
C ALA A 293 -15.05 -2.04 9.36
N LEU A 294 -15.59 -0.83 9.19
CA LEU A 294 -15.61 0.18 10.23
C LEU A 294 -16.31 -0.28 11.53
N PRO A 295 -17.50 -0.93 11.50
CA PRO A 295 -18.20 -1.37 12.73
C PRO A 295 -17.44 -2.38 13.58
N PHE A 296 -16.40 -3.01 13.02
CA PHE A 296 -15.64 -4.08 13.66
C PHE A 296 -14.24 -3.62 14.08
N THR A 297 -13.92 -2.33 13.85
CA THR A 297 -12.66 -1.72 14.28
C THR A 297 -12.70 -1.35 15.76
N ASP A 298 -11.52 -1.19 16.37
CA ASP A 298 -11.45 -0.64 17.73
C ASP A 298 -12.05 0.77 17.76
N ARG A 299 -12.87 1.05 18.77
CA ARG A 299 -13.56 2.34 18.97
C ARG A 299 -14.14 2.90 17.66
N TRP A 300 -14.94 2.09 16.95
CA TRP A 300 -15.43 2.40 15.61
C TRP A 300 -16.03 3.81 15.44
N PHE A 301 -16.71 4.35 16.46
CA PHE A 301 -17.23 5.72 16.44
C PHE A 301 -16.11 6.77 16.31
N ALA A 302 -15.02 6.64 17.06
CA ALA A 302 -13.87 7.55 16.95
C ALA A 302 -13.20 7.40 15.58
N PHE A 303 -13.14 6.17 15.07
CA PHE A 303 -12.62 5.87 13.73
C PHE A 303 -13.44 6.59 12.64
N ALA A 304 -14.77 6.48 12.68
CA ALA A 304 -15.67 7.19 11.77
C ALA A 304 -15.52 8.71 11.87
N LEU A 305 -15.41 9.26 13.09
CA LEU A 305 -15.24 10.70 13.29
C LEU A 305 -13.93 11.22 12.71
N CYS A 306 -12.83 10.47 12.81
CA CYS A 306 -11.54 10.86 12.22
C CYS A 306 -11.62 10.90 10.68
N ILE A 307 -12.25 9.89 10.06
CA ILE A 307 -12.47 9.88 8.60
C ILE A 307 -13.37 11.04 8.19
N ALA A 308 -14.48 11.23 8.90
CA ALA A 308 -15.43 12.31 8.63
C ALA A 308 -14.79 13.69 8.77
N ALA A 309 -13.92 13.90 9.77
CA ALA A 309 -13.17 15.14 9.94
C ALA A 309 -12.23 15.39 8.76
N GLY A 310 -11.49 14.38 8.30
CA GLY A 310 -10.63 14.50 7.12
C GLY A 310 -11.42 14.81 5.84
N ILE A 311 -12.55 14.12 5.62
CA ILE A 311 -13.46 14.39 4.51
C ILE A 311 -14.01 15.81 4.59
N ALA A 312 -14.47 16.27 5.75
CA ALA A 312 -15.02 17.61 5.93
C ALA A 312 -13.99 18.70 5.63
N VAL A 313 -12.75 18.53 6.08
CA VAL A 313 -11.65 19.45 5.76
C VAL A 313 -11.38 19.47 4.25
N SER A 314 -11.33 18.31 3.60
CA SER A 314 -11.15 18.24 2.14
C SER A 314 -12.30 18.92 1.40
N ILE A 315 -13.56 18.70 1.79
CA ILE A 315 -14.75 19.35 1.19
C ILE A 315 -14.65 20.88 1.34
N ALA A 316 -14.28 21.38 2.52
CA ALA A 316 -14.12 22.81 2.76
C ALA A 316 -13.02 23.41 1.87
N LEU A 317 -11.89 22.73 1.72
CA LEU A 317 -10.81 23.16 0.83
C LEU A 317 -11.23 23.12 -0.64
N LEU A 318 -11.95 22.08 -1.08
CA LEU A 318 -12.47 21.98 -2.45
C LEU A 318 -13.45 23.12 -2.76
N TYR A 319 -14.29 23.50 -1.80
CA TYR A 319 -15.17 24.66 -1.94
C TYR A 319 -14.40 25.97 -2.17
N ILE A 320 -13.31 26.17 -1.41
CA ILE A 320 -12.47 27.37 -1.50
C ILE A 320 -11.62 27.37 -2.79
N LEU A 321 -10.99 26.24 -3.13
CA LEU A 321 -10.00 26.14 -4.19
C LEU A 321 -10.61 25.93 -5.58
N LYS A 322 -11.70 25.16 -5.69
CA LYS A 322 -12.32 24.86 -6.99
C LYS A 322 -13.13 26.07 -7.49
N LYS A 323 -12.98 26.39 -8.77
CA LYS A 323 -13.72 27.45 -9.46
C LYS A 323 -14.81 26.85 -10.35
N GLU A 324 -15.72 27.70 -10.84
CA GLU A 324 -16.71 27.29 -11.82
C GLU A 324 -16.00 26.85 -13.12
N PRO A 325 -16.48 25.78 -13.79
CA PRO A 325 -15.89 25.31 -15.03
C PRO A 325 -16.01 26.39 -16.12
N THR A 326 -14.96 26.55 -16.90
CA THR A 326 -14.99 27.35 -18.13
C THR A 326 -15.61 26.53 -19.27
N PRO A 327 -16.15 27.16 -20.33
CA PRO A 327 -16.77 26.44 -21.46
C PRO A 327 -15.82 25.45 -22.15
N GLU A 328 -14.52 25.75 -22.19
CA GLU A 328 -13.48 24.88 -22.77
C GLU A 328 -13.25 23.60 -21.95
N GLU A 329 -13.45 23.65 -20.62
CA GLU A 329 -13.33 22.49 -19.71
C GLU A 329 -14.55 21.54 -19.80
N GLU A 330 -15.65 21.94 -20.43
CA GLU A 330 -16.78 21.05 -20.72
C GLU A 330 -16.49 20.12 -21.92
N ASP A 331 -15.70 20.59 -22.90
CA ASP A 331 -15.41 19.85 -24.13
C ASP A 331 -14.20 18.89 -23.97
N GLU A 332 -13.10 19.31 -23.31
CA GLU A 332 -11.86 18.48 -23.20
C GLU A 332 -12.02 17.19 -22.38
N ILE A 333 -12.93 17.14 -21.41
CA ILE A 333 -13.11 15.98 -20.53
C ILE A 333 -14.01 14.90 -21.15
N SER A 334 -14.88 15.28 -22.10
CA SER A 334 -15.64 14.35 -22.94
C SER A 334 -14.68 13.41 -23.68
N ASP A 335 -13.67 13.98 -24.32
CA ASP A 335 -12.73 13.25 -25.16
C ASP A 335 -11.79 12.32 -24.36
N ILE A 336 -11.41 12.70 -23.14
CA ILE A 336 -10.53 11.88 -22.28
C ILE A 336 -11.25 10.62 -21.76
N LEU A 337 -12.55 10.72 -21.45
CA LEU A 337 -13.32 9.59 -20.92
C LEU A 337 -13.81 8.62 -21.99
N ASP A 338 -14.01 9.08 -23.24
CA ASP A 338 -14.30 8.20 -24.38
C ASP A 338 -13.08 7.34 -24.80
N LEU A 339 -11.88 7.68 -24.32
CA LEU A 339 -10.63 6.97 -24.59
C LEU A 339 -10.21 5.96 -23.51
N MET A 340 -10.92 5.88 -22.38
CA MET A 340 -10.63 4.98 -21.23
C MET A 340 -11.57 3.79 -21.17
#